data_AF-A0A9R1UCQ1-F1
#
_entry.id   AF-A0A9R1UCQ1-F1
#
_cell.length_a   1.000
_cell.length_b   1.000
_cell.length_c   1.000
_cell.angle_alpha   90.00
_cell.angle_beta   90.00
_cell.angle_gamma   90.00
#
_symmetry.space_group_name_H-M   'P 1'
#
loop_
_entity.id
_entity.type
_entity.pdbx_description
1 polymer ?
#
loop_
_entity_poly.entity_id
_entity_poly.type
_entity_poly.pdbx_seq_one_letter_code
_entity_poly.pdbx_strand_id
1 'polypeptide(L)'
;MDCPRYKVVCIRYIKRDEDRLQIQIYSSETGKWKISEQFFSAPYHTDFREGVYLHHAIHWVPSNGNPCYFKLDTEELKFLPSVVGVNGPIYFGESRGHLHLVSRKWADRGERHLQLNVYEMLNDYSGWFLKYRVELDELLNAYPQMIQTIKVIGRDQDPSIPQLYNYSVLDVVRGEEDDETFMAIFIPGKIIKYSMRKTSHIVTSL
;
A
#
# COMPACT_ATOMS: atom_id res chain seq x y z
N MET A 1 17.25 -31.16 -9.52
CA MET A 1 16.34 -30.13 -8.97
C MET A 1 17.22 -29.00 -8.50
N ASP A 2 17.13 -27.83 -9.12
CA ASP A 2 17.86 -26.66 -8.64
C ASP A 2 17.21 -26.13 -7.37
N CYS A 3 18.01 -25.92 -6.32
CA CYS A 3 17.54 -25.27 -5.11
C CYS A 3 17.19 -23.81 -5.44
N PRO A 4 16.01 -23.31 -5.05
CA PRO A 4 15.64 -21.93 -5.33
C PRO A 4 16.66 -20.96 -4.72
N ARG A 5 17.15 -20.03 -5.53
CA ARG A 5 18.05 -18.96 -5.08
C ARG A 5 17.21 -17.77 -4.65
N TYR A 6 17.23 -17.51 -3.36
CA TYR A 6 16.56 -16.36 -2.76
C TYR A 6 17.47 -15.63 -1.78
N LYS A 7 17.13 -14.36 -1.56
CA LYS A 7 17.66 -13.52 -0.49
C LYS A 7 16.53 -13.18 0.48
N VAL A 8 16.86 -12.97 1.76
CA VAL A 8 15.91 -12.46 2.75
C VAL A 8 16.47 -11.16 3.30
N VAL A 9 15.65 -10.12 3.31
CA VAL A 9 16.00 -8.81 3.88
C VAL A 9 15.32 -8.69 5.24
N CYS A 10 16.11 -8.43 6.27
CA CYS A 10 15.62 -8.19 7.62
C CYS A 10 15.96 -6.76 8.04
N ILE A 11 14.95 -6.00 8.45
CA ILE A 11 15.13 -4.72 9.13
C ILE A 11 15.04 -4.99 10.63
N ARG A 12 16.04 -4.53 11.38
CA ARG A 12 16.06 -4.68 12.84
C ARG A 12 16.58 -3.42 13.51
N TYR A 13 16.12 -3.20 14.73
CA TYR A 13 16.73 -2.20 15.61
C TYR A 13 18.14 -2.64 16.02
N ILE A 14 19.09 -1.70 16.01
CA ILE A 14 20.45 -1.97 16.49
C ILE A 14 20.43 -2.22 18.01
N LYS A 15 19.63 -1.44 18.75
CA LYS A 15 19.31 -1.62 20.17
C LYS A 15 17.84 -1.29 20.43
N ARG A 16 17.25 -1.87 21.47
CA ARG A 16 15.81 -1.76 21.77
C ARG A 16 15.32 -0.32 22.02
N ASP A 17 16.19 0.56 22.51
CA ASP A 17 15.86 1.95 22.86
C ASP A 17 16.45 2.98 21.87
N GLU A 18 16.95 2.53 20.71
CA GLU A 18 17.48 3.40 19.67
C GLU A 18 16.55 3.42 18.45
N ASP A 19 16.28 4.59 17.90
CA ASP A 19 15.54 4.74 16.62
C ASP A 19 16.35 4.26 15.40
N ARG A 20 17.57 3.75 15.61
CA ARG A 20 18.48 3.31 14.55
C ARG A 20 18.19 1.88 14.12
N LEU A 21 17.84 1.73 12.86
CA LEU A 21 17.61 0.47 12.19
C LEU A 21 18.78 0.11 11.28
N GLN A 22 19.03 -1.19 11.14
CA GLN A 22 20.02 -1.75 10.24
C GLN A 22 19.39 -2.85 9.39
N ILE A 23 19.95 -3.05 8.21
CA ILE A 23 19.54 -4.09 7.27
C ILE A 23 20.51 -5.29 7.36
N GLN A 24 19.93 -6.49 7.39
CA GLN A 24 20.65 -7.75 7.23
C GLN A 24 20.10 -8.49 6.01
N ILE A 25 21.00 -9.15 5.28
CA ILE A 25 20.67 -9.87 4.05
C ILE A 25 21.15 -11.31 4.19
N TYR A 26 20.23 -12.26 4.14
CA TYR A 26 20.54 -13.67 3.96
C TYR A 26 20.71 -13.98 2.47
N SER A 27 21.66 -14.83 2.13
CA SER A 27 21.72 -15.47 0.81
C SER A 27 21.67 -16.98 0.94
N SER A 28 20.73 -17.60 0.24
CA SER A 28 20.65 -19.07 0.10
C SER A 28 21.87 -19.67 -0.61
N GLU A 29 22.58 -18.89 -1.44
CA GLU A 29 23.78 -19.36 -2.15
C GLU A 29 24.98 -19.55 -1.20
N THR A 30 25.11 -18.67 -0.21
CA THR A 30 26.20 -18.74 0.77
C THR A 30 25.79 -19.39 2.09
N GLY A 31 24.47 -19.51 2.33
CA GLY A 31 23.89 -19.97 3.59
C GLY A 31 24.14 -19.01 4.76
N LYS A 32 24.49 -17.75 4.49
CA LYS A 32 24.96 -16.80 5.50
C LYS A 32 24.15 -15.50 5.50
N TRP A 33 24.05 -14.91 6.68
CA TRP A 33 23.61 -13.54 6.88
C TRP A 33 24.80 -12.59 6.74
N LYS A 34 24.61 -11.52 5.98
CA LYS A 34 25.50 -10.36 5.90
C LYS A 34 24.81 -9.17 6.54
N ILE A 35 25.56 -8.40 7.31
CA ILE A 35 25.12 -7.11 7.82
C ILE A 35 25.42 -6.05 6.77
N SER A 36 24.42 -5.27 6.36
CA SER A 36 24.66 -4.10 5.51
C SER A 36 25.27 -2.96 6.33
N GLU A 37 26.16 -2.19 5.71
CA GLU A 37 26.76 -1.01 6.34
C GLU A 37 25.77 0.15 6.48
N GLN A 38 24.64 0.08 5.78
CA GLN A 38 23.58 1.08 5.87
C GLN A 38 22.79 0.97 7.17
N PHE A 39 22.48 2.14 7.70
CA PHE A 39 21.55 2.32 8.81
C PHE A 39 20.72 3.59 8.57
N PHE A 40 19.55 3.63 9.16
CA PHE A 40 18.69 4.81 9.11
C PHE A 40 17.91 4.93 10.40
N SER A 41 17.49 6.15 10.72
CA SER A 41 16.61 6.38 11.86
C SER A 41 15.17 6.31 11.40
N ALA A 42 14.29 5.68 12.17
CA ALA A 42 12.85 5.79 12.00
C ALA A 42 12.15 5.75 13.36
N PRO A 43 11.02 6.44 13.55
CA PRO A 43 10.26 6.40 14.79
C PRO A 43 9.93 4.98 15.25
N TYR A 44 9.85 4.77 16.57
CA TYR A 44 9.66 3.48 17.27
C TYR A 44 8.46 2.59 16.85
N HIS A 45 7.62 3.03 15.92
CA HIS A 45 6.49 2.25 15.40
C HIS A 45 6.36 2.32 13.87
N THR A 46 7.44 2.69 13.18
CA THR A 46 7.43 2.68 11.72
C THR A 46 7.29 1.25 11.23
N ASP A 47 6.24 0.99 10.45
CA ASP A 47 5.93 -0.33 9.96
C ASP A 47 6.70 -0.62 8.67
N PHE A 48 7.55 -1.65 8.71
CA PHE A 48 8.31 -2.15 7.55
C PHE A 48 7.87 -3.56 7.11
N ARG A 49 6.74 -4.06 7.63
CA ARG A 49 6.26 -5.43 7.33
C ARG A 49 5.83 -5.60 5.88
N GLU A 50 5.24 -4.55 5.30
CA GLU A 50 4.68 -4.56 3.94
C GLU A 50 5.71 -4.11 2.90
N GLY A 51 6.84 -4.82 2.82
CA GLY A 51 7.89 -4.55 1.84
C GLY A 51 7.55 -5.09 0.44
N VAL A 52 7.77 -4.30 -0.60
CA VAL A 52 7.42 -4.61 -2.00
C VAL A 52 8.67 -4.78 -2.84
N TYR A 53 8.85 -5.95 -3.46
CA TYR A 53 9.97 -6.20 -4.36
C TYR A 53 9.68 -5.68 -5.77
N LEU A 54 10.57 -4.86 -6.31
CA LEU A 54 10.53 -4.37 -7.70
C LEU A 54 11.94 -3.98 -8.14
N HIS A 55 12.32 -4.24 -9.40
CA HIS A 55 13.61 -3.81 -9.98
C HIS A 55 14.84 -4.01 -9.08
N HIS A 56 15.00 -5.22 -8.51
CA HIS A 56 16.09 -5.57 -7.58
C HIS A 56 16.18 -4.68 -6.33
N ALA A 57 15.06 -4.12 -5.89
CA ALA A 57 14.96 -3.32 -4.69
C ALA A 57 13.72 -3.72 -3.86
N ILE A 58 13.82 -3.51 -2.55
CA ILE A 58 12.69 -3.62 -1.63
C ILE A 58 12.20 -2.21 -1.33
N HIS A 59 10.91 -1.96 -1.53
CA HIS A 59 10.26 -0.68 -1.35
C HIS A 59 9.32 -0.74 -0.15
N TRP A 60 9.19 0.38 0.53
CA TRP A 60 8.23 0.61 1.60
C TRP A 60 7.45 1.88 1.30
N VAL A 61 6.31 2.00 1.96
CA VAL A 61 5.47 3.19 1.88
C VAL A 61 6.29 4.44 2.21
N PRO A 62 6.23 5.48 1.36
CA PRO A 62 6.87 6.76 1.68
C PRO A 62 6.38 7.30 3.03
N SER A 63 7.32 7.53 3.94
CA SER A 63 7.06 8.14 5.25
C SER A 63 8.02 9.30 5.49
N ASN A 64 7.56 10.32 6.22
CA ASN A 64 8.30 11.57 6.39
C ASN A 64 9.71 11.32 6.94
N GLY A 65 10.73 11.61 6.12
CA GLY A 65 12.14 11.59 6.51
C GLY A 65 12.84 10.23 6.45
N ASN A 66 12.13 9.15 6.11
CA ASN A 66 12.72 7.80 6.09
C ASN A 66 13.02 7.33 4.66
N PRO A 67 14.10 6.55 4.47
CA PRO A 67 14.33 5.85 3.21
C PRO A 67 13.13 5.00 2.83
N CYS A 68 12.78 5.03 1.55
CA CYS A 68 11.59 4.38 1.02
C CYS A 68 11.93 3.11 0.24
N TYR A 69 13.19 2.91 -0.16
CA TYR A 69 13.60 1.65 -0.77
C TYR A 69 15.09 1.35 -0.60
N PHE A 70 15.41 0.05 -0.65
CA PHE A 70 16.76 -0.49 -0.52
C PHE A 70 17.14 -1.26 -1.78
N LYS A 71 18.19 -0.80 -2.49
CA LYS A 71 18.75 -1.48 -3.66
C LYS A 71 19.57 -2.69 -3.23
N LEU A 72 19.24 -3.87 -3.73
CA LEU A 72 19.92 -5.11 -3.35
C LEU A 72 21.30 -5.28 -3.99
N ASP A 73 21.51 -4.65 -5.14
CA ASP A 73 22.76 -4.77 -5.90
C ASP A 73 23.87 -3.87 -5.34
N THR A 74 23.50 -2.63 -4.99
CA THR A 74 24.44 -1.62 -4.44
C THR A 74 24.38 -1.50 -2.92
N GLU A 75 23.41 -2.16 -2.27
CA GLU A 75 23.12 -2.03 -0.83
C GLU A 75 22.93 -0.55 -0.42
N GLU A 76 22.17 0.20 -1.22
CA GLU A 76 21.91 1.62 -0.99
C GLU A 76 20.47 1.89 -0.56
N LEU A 77 20.32 2.72 0.47
CA LEU A 77 19.04 3.30 0.86
C LEU A 77 18.75 4.55 0.03
N LYS A 78 17.52 4.64 -0.47
CA LYS A 78 17.05 5.73 -1.33
C LYS A 78 15.66 6.19 -0.91
N PHE A 79 15.28 7.36 -1.37
CA PHE A 79 14.00 8.01 -1.05
C PHE A 79 13.09 8.01 -2.27
N LEU A 80 11.78 7.95 -2.03
CA LEU A 80 10.76 8.21 -3.02
C LEU A 80 10.18 9.60 -2.82
N PRO A 81 9.72 10.27 -3.89
CA PRO A 81 8.93 11.48 -3.74
C PRO A 81 7.66 11.15 -2.94
N SER A 82 7.24 12.09 -2.09
CA SER A 82 5.97 11.96 -1.37
C SER A 82 4.79 12.33 -2.28
N VAL A 83 3.62 11.72 -2.05
CA VAL A 83 2.38 12.10 -2.74
C VAL A 83 1.71 13.22 -1.94
N VAL A 84 1.65 14.42 -2.52
CA VAL A 84 1.03 15.58 -1.87
C VAL A 84 -0.42 15.30 -1.51
N GLY A 85 -0.81 15.60 -0.27
CA GLY A 85 -2.19 15.45 0.22
C GLY A 85 -2.58 14.02 0.60
N VAL A 86 -1.68 13.04 0.46
CA VAL A 86 -1.91 11.67 0.90
C VAL A 86 -1.26 11.46 2.27
N ASN A 87 -2.08 11.16 3.28
CA ASN A 87 -1.64 10.70 4.59
C ASN A 87 -2.19 9.29 4.82
N GLY A 88 -1.30 8.32 5.03
CA GLY A 88 -1.68 6.93 5.32
C GLY A 88 -2.31 6.22 4.12
N PRO A 89 -1.52 5.76 3.14
CA PRO A 89 -2.05 4.93 2.07
C PRO A 89 -2.63 3.63 2.64
N ILE A 90 -3.71 3.17 2.03
CA ILE A 90 -4.42 1.95 2.44
C ILE A 90 -3.87 0.70 1.74
N TYR A 91 -3.10 0.88 0.67
CA TYR A 91 -2.38 -0.17 -0.03
C TYR A 91 -1.14 0.40 -0.72
N PHE A 92 -0.09 -0.41 -0.76
CA PHE A 92 1.15 -0.16 -1.48
C PHE A 92 1.68 -1.50 -1.99
N GLY A 93 1.87 -1.62 -3.29
CA GLY A 93 2.17 -2.91 -3.91
C GLY A 93 2.65 -2.79 -5.33
N GLU A 94 3.12 -3.91 -5.87
CA GLU A 94 3.66 -4.02 -7.22
C GLU A 94 2.73 -4.90 -8.06
N SER A 95 2.52 -4.50 -9.31
CA SER A 95 1.90 -5.38 -10.31
C SER A 95 2.44 -5.07 -11.71
N ARG A 96 3.00 -6.11 -12.35
CA ARG A 96 3.55 -6.11 -13.72
C ARG A 96 4.67 -5.08 -13.95
N GLY A 97 5.58 -4.94 -13.01
CA GLY A 97 6.71 -4.00 -13.06
C GLY A 97 6.35 -2.58 -12.63
N HIS A 98 5.14 -2.35 -12.10
CA HIS A 98 4.65 -1.03 -11.72
C HIS A 98 4.33 -0.98 -10.24
N LEU A 99 4.81 0.07 -9.57
CA LEU A 99 4.54 0.33 -8.16
C LEU A 99 3.30 1.21 -8.02
N HIS A 100 2.34 0.75 -7.22
CA HIS A 100 1.07 1.40 -7.00
C HIS A 100 0.90 1.82 -5.53
N LEU A 101 0.23 2.94 -5.33
CA LEU A 101 -0.18 3.43 -4.02
C LEU A 101 -1.66 3.79 -4.09
N VAL A 102 -2.45 3.25 -3.17
CA VAL A 102 -3.89 3.58 -3.07
C VAL A 102 -4.14 4.38 -1.81
N SER A 103 -4.89 5.46 -1.94
CA SER A 103 -5.33 6.26 -0.81
C SER A 103 -6.80 6.63 -0.94
N ARG A 104 -7.44 6.83 0.21
CA ARG A 104 -8.80 7.37 0.26
C ARG A 104 -8.73 8.87 -0.05
N LYS A 105 -9.58 9.35 -0.95
CA LYS A 105 -9.78 10.79 -1.12
C LYS A 105 -10.40 11.36 0.15
N TRP A 106 -9.86 12.47 0.65
CA TRP A 106 -10.55 13.21 1.71
C TRP A 106 -11.88 13.75 1.19
N ALA A 107 -12.96 13.32 1.82
CA ALA A 107 -14.30 13.79 1.54
C ALA A 107 -14.55 15.12 2.26
N ASP A 108 -15.28 16.03 1.63
CA ASP A 108 -15.74 17.23 2.32
C ASP A 108 -16.74 16.86 3.43
N ARG A 109 -16.86 17.72 4.46
CA ARG A 109 -17.75 17.44 5.60
C ARG A 109 -19.18 17.21 5.12
N GLY A 110 -19.74 16.04 5.45
CA GLY A 110 -21.09 15.63 5.07
C GLY A 110 -21.20 14.82 3.78
N GLU A 111 -20.13 14.72 2.97
CA GLU A 111 -20.14 13.86 1.79
C GLU A 111 -20.12 12.37 2.19
N ARG A 112 -21.05 11.59 1.63
CA ARG A 112 -21.18 10.15 1.87
C ARG A 112 -20.63 9.33 0.69
N HIS A 113 -19.53 9.80 0.10
CA HIS A 113 -18.88 9.16 -1.05
C HIS A 113 -17.60 8.44 -0.62
N LEU A 114 -17.40 7.20 -1.08
CA LEU A 114 -16.16 6.46 -0.91
C LEU A 114 -15.39 6.42 -2.22
N GLN A 115 -14.51 7.41 -2.39
CA GLN A 115 -13.59 7.46 -3.52
C GLN A 115 -12.17 7.05 -3.09
N LEU A 116 -11.54 6.18 -3.89
CA LEU A 116 -10.12 5.85 -3.81
C LEU A 116 -9.36 6.46 -4.99
N ASN A 117 -8.16 6.95 -4.71
CA ASN A 117 -7.21 7.37 -5.72
C ASN A 117 -6.11 6.33 -5.83
N VAL A 118 -5.80 5.92 -7.06
CA VAL A 118 -4.70 5.00 -7.37
C VAL A 118 -3.59 5.80 -8.04
N TYR A 119 -2.44 5.87 -7.40
CA TYR A 119 -1.23 6.50 -7.91
C TYR A 119 -0.28 5.42 -8.42
N GLU A 120 0.42 5.73 -9.52
CA GLU A 120 1.47 4.89 -10.08
C GLU A 120 2.79 5.68 -10.06
N MET A 121 3.88 5.00 -9.70
CA MET A 121 5.23 5.56 -9.74
C MET A 121 5.76 5.51 -11.17
N LEU A 122 6.39 6.60 -11.63
CA LEU A 122 7.13 6.61 -12.89
C LEU A 122 8.35 5.67 -12.78
N ASN A 123 8.69 4.98 -13.88
CA ASN A 123 9.74 3.96 -13.90
C ASN A 123 11.14 4.49 -13.51
N ASP A 124 11.38 5.79 -13.71
CA ASP A 124 12.62 6.49 -13.34
C ASP A 124 12.61 7.00 -11.89
N TYR A 125 11.54 6.69 -11.14
CA TYR A 125 11.31 7.11 -9.76
C TYR A 125 11.17 8.62 -9.57
N SER A 126 10.92 9.39 -10.64
CA SER A 126 10.89 10.85 -10.58
C SER A 126 9.64 11.42 -9.91
N GLY A 127 8.55 10.65 -9.82
CA GLY A 127 7.27 11.14 -9.34
C GLY A 127 6.15 10.13 -9.39
N TRP A 128 5.09 10.44 -8.64
CA TRP A 128 3.82 9.73 -8.68
C TRP A 128 2.84 10.46 -9.59
N PHE A 129 2.06 9.73 -10.38
CA PHE A 129 0.94 10.29 -11.11
C PHE A 129 -0.37 9.60 -10.72
N LEU A 130 -1.46 10.35 -10.72
CA LEU A 130 -2.79 9.80 -10.46
C LEU A 130 -3.25 9.04 -11.71
N LYS A 131 -3.41 7.72 -11.58
CA LYS A 131 -3.81 6.86 -12.69
C LYS A 131 -5.32 6.63 -12.72
N TYR A 132 -5.92 6.31 -11.57
CA TYR A 132 -7.35 6.03 -11.46
C TYR A 132 -8.00 6.79 -10.31
N ARG A 133 -9.28 7.13 -10.51
CA ARG A 133 -10.23 7.51 -9.45
C ARG A 133 -11.31 6.45 -9.44
N VAL A 134 -11.48 5.79 -8.30
CA VAL A 134 -12.34 4.61 -8.15
C VAL A 134 -13.43 4.96 -7.15
N GLU A 135 -14.65 5.11 -7.63
CA GLU A 135 -15.83 5.30 -6.79
C GLU A 135 -16.32 3.94 -6.30
N LEU A 136 -16.49 3.75 -4.99
CA LEU A 136 -16.95 2.52 -4.38
C LEU A 136 -18.38 2.63 -3.81
N ASP A 137 -19.12 3.68 -4.16
CA ASP A 137 -20.48 3.91 -3.65
C ASP A 137 -21.44 2.77 -4.01
N GLU A 138 -21.24 2.12 -5.16
CA GLU A 138 -22.01 0.93 -5.54
C GLU A 138 -21.78 -0.23 -4.56
N LEU A 139 -20.57 -0.38 -4.03
CA LEU A 139 -20.30 -1.37 -2.98
C LEU A 139 -20.97 -0.99 -1.67
N LEU A 140 -21.04 0.30 -1.31
CA LEU A 140 -21.75 0.74 -0.10
C LEU A 140 -23.25 0.43 -0.19
N ASN A 141 -23.84 0.60 -1.38
CA ASN A 141 -25.25 0.27 -1.62
C ASN A 141 -25.50 -1.24 -1.62
N ALA A 142 -24.63 -2.03 -2.27
CA ALA A 142 -24.77 -3.48 -2.35
C ALA A 142 -24.42 -4.18 -1.02
N TYR A 143 -23.54 -3.58 -0.22
CA TYR A 143 -23.01 -4.13 1.03
C TYR A 143 -23.04 -3.11 2.18
N PRO A 144 -24.23 -2.74 2.69
CA PRO A 144 -24.36 -1.76 3.76
C PRO A 144 -23.61 -2.13 5.05
N GLN A 145 -23.29 -3.42 5.26
CA GLN A 145 -22.47 -3.88 6.39
C GLN A 145 -21.02 -3.36 6.36
N MET A 146 -20.57 -2.81 5.23
CA MET A 146 -19.30 -2.09 5.16
C MET A 146 -19.35 -0.79 5.99
N ILE A 147 -20.53 -0.19 6.18
CA ILE A 147 -20.66 1.09 6.88
C ILE A 147 -20.51 0.85 8.38
N GLN A 148 -19.41 1.31 8.97
CA GLN A 148 -19.28 1.34 10.43
C GLN A 148 -20.05 2.54 10.95
N THR A 149 -21.18 2.28 11.62
CA THR A 149 -21.87 3.33 12.38
C THR A 149 -21.09 3.55 13.67
N ILE A 150 -20.33 4.64 13.76
CA ILE A 150 -19.89 5.13 15.07
C ILE A 150 -21.15 5.66 15.75
N LYS A 151 -21.71 4.85 16.66
CA LYS A 151 -22.81 5.30 17.52
C LYS A 151 -22.23 6.19 18.62
N VAL A 152 -22.03 7.48 18.33
CA VAL A 152 -21.76 8.46 19.39
C VAL A 152 -23.11 8.83 19.97
N ILE A 153 -23.41 8.36 21.19
CA ILE A 153 -24.69 8.63 21.87
C ILE A 153 -25.04 10.12 21.76
N GLY A 154 -26.13 10.42 21.03
CA GLY A 154 -26.62 11.78 20.80
C GLY A 154 -26.09 12.52 19.57
N ARG A 155 -25.23 11.91 18.75
CA ARG A 155 -24.66 12.48 17.50
C ARG A 155 -24.63 11.52 16.31
N ASP A 156 -25.40 10.44 16.35
CA ASP A 156 -25.46 9.43 15.29
C ASP A 156 -25.85 9.98 13.89
N GLN A 157 -26.38 11.21 13.83
CA GLN A 157 -26.74 11.92 12.60
C GLN A 157 -25.90 13.19 12.34
N ASP A 158 -24.83 13.42 13.10
CA ASP A 158 -23.96 14.59 12.92
C ASP A 158 -23.10 14.40 11.65
N PRO A 159 -23.31 15.20 10.58
CA PRO A 159 -22.56 15.09 9.33
C PRO A 159 -21.07 15.45 9.48
N SER A 160 -20.64 15.94 10.65
CA SER A 160 -19.23 16.18 10.96
C SER A 160 -18.45 14.92 11.37
N ILE A 161 -19.13 13.79 11.67
CA ILE A 161 -18.46 12.53 12.00
C ILE A 161 -18.05 11.81 10.70
N PRO A 162 -16.74 11.53 10.49
CA PRO A 162 -16.30 10.81 9.30
C PRO A 162 -16.89 9.40 9.27
N GLN A 163 -17.48 9.02 8.13
CA GLN A 163 -17.88 7.62 7.93
C GLN A 163 -16.64 6.74 7.81
N LEU A 164 -16.57 5.75 8.70
CA LEU A 164 -15.62 4.66 8.64
C LEU A 164 -16.25 3.51 7.85
N TYR A 165 -15.47 2.91 6.97
CA TYR A 165 -15.90 1.77 6.17
C TYR A 165 -14.99 0.59 6.48
N ASN A 166 -15.58 -0.57 6.72
CA ASN A 166 -14.89 -1.81 6.96
C ASN A 166 -14.54 -2.47 5.61
N TYR A 167 -13.33 -2.22 5.12
CA TYR A 167 -12.77 -2.88 3.95
C TYR A 167 -11.24 -2.84 4.00
N SER A 168 -10.60 -3.63 3.16
CA SER A 168 -9.15 -3.59 2.93
C SER A 168 -8.87 -3.80 1.46
N VAL A 169 -7.97 -3.00 0.90
CA VAL A 169 -7.49 -3.21 -0.46
C VAL A 169 -6.36 -4.23 -0.38
N LEU A 170 -6.58 -5.41 -0.95
CA LEU A 170 -5.59 -6.49 -0.92
C LEU A 170 -4.59 -6.36 -2.05
N ASP A 171 -5.05 -5.98 -3.25
CA ASP A 171 -4.19 -5.87 -4.41
C ASP A 171 -4.73 -4.94 -5.50
N VAL A 172 -3.83 -4.38 -6.29
CA VAL A 172 -4.11 -3.70 -7.56
C VAL A 172 -3.55 -4.58 -8.67
N VAL A 173 -4.43 -5.38 -9.28
CA VAL A 173 -4.05 -6.36 -10.30
C VAL A 173 -4.11 -5.71 -11.67
N ARG A 174 -2.95 -5.48 -12.26
CA ARG A 174 -2.82 -4.92 -13.60
C ARG A 174 -3.11 -5.98 -14.67
N GLY A 175 -3.92 -5.62 -15.65
CA GLY A 175 -4.16 -6.42 -16.85
C GLY A 175 -3.11 -6.20 -17.94
N GLU A 176 -3.27 -6.85 -19.10
CA GLU A 176 -2.47 -6.52 -20.30
C GLU A 176 -2.89 -5.16 -20.83
N GLU A 177 -4.19 -4.93 -20.82
CA GLU A 177 -4.81 -3.66 -21.16
C GLU A 177 -5.29 -2.94 -19.90
N ASP A 178 -5.39 -1.60 -19.96
CA ASP A 178 -5.80 -0.79 -18.80
C ASP A 178 -7.22 -1.12 -18.33
N ASP A 179 -8.07 -1.61 -19.23
CA ASP A 179 -9.47 -1.95 -19.00
C ASP A 179 -9.67 -3.32 -18.33
N GLU A 180 -8.63 -4.16 -18.31
CA GLU A 180 -8.54 -5.42 -17.58
C GLU A 180 -8.05 -5.24 -16.14
N THR A 181 -7.58 -4.03 -15.78
CA THR A 181 -7.07 -3.73 -14.44
C THR A 181 -8.19 -3.66 -13.40
N PHE A 182 -7.97 -4.28 -12.24
CA PHE A 182 -8.96 -4.35 -11.16
C PHE A 182 -8.33 -4.27 -9.77
N MET A 183 -9.14 -3.90 -8.78
CA MET A 183 -8.81 -3.96 -7.36
C MET A 183 -9.37 -5.24 -6.74
N ALA A 184 -8.56 -5.95 -5.95
CA ALA A 184 -9.05 -6.97 -5.05
C ALA A 184 -9.38 -6.33 -3.69
N ILE A 185 -10.66 -6.29 -3.32
CA ILE A 185 -11.13 -5.62 -2.11
C ILE A 185 -11.71 -6.67 -1.16
N PHE A 186 -11.15 -6.77 0.04
CA PHE A 186 -11.75 -7.51 1.13
C PHE A 186 -12.80 -6.64 1.81
N ILE A 187 -14.02 -7.17 1.92
CA ILE A 187 -15.10 -6.60 2.71
C ILE A 187 -15.60 -7.66 3.69
N PRO A 188 -16.51 -7.35 4.64
CA PRO A 188 -16.96 -8.34 5.62
C PRO A 188 -17.49 -9.62 4.95
N GLY A 189 -16.75 -10.71 5.14
CA GLY A 189 -17.11 -12.06 4.70
C GLY A 189 -16.79 -12.40 3.23
N LYS A 190 -16.16 -11.51 2.44
CA LYS A 190 -15.83 -11.82 1.04
C LYS A 190 -14.70 -10.98 0.45
N ILE A 191 -14.10 -11.48 -0.62
CA ILE A 191 -13.19 -10.74 -1.50
C ILE A 191 -13.95 -10.41 -2.79
N ILE A 192 -13.87 -9.16 -3.23
CA ILE A 192 -14.54 -8.66 -4.44
C ILE A 192 -13.47 -8.24 -5.45
N LYS A 193 -13.67 -8.64 -6.70
CA LYS A 193 -12.99 -8.08 -7.85
C LYS A 193 -13.73 -6.82 -8.30
N TYR A 194 -13.09 -5.66 -8.19
CA TYR A 194 -13.66 -4.37 -8.57
C TYR A 194 -12.92 -3.78 -9.77
N SER A 195 -13.58 -3.66 -10.92
CA SER A 195 -12.96 -3.10 -12.13
C SER A 195 -12.62 -1.63 -11.94
N MET A 196 -11.45 -1.19 -12.43
CA MET A 196 -11.04 0.21 -12.39
C MET A 196 -11.61 1.04 -13.56
N ARG A 197 -12.52 0.47 -14.37
CA ARG A 197 -13.19 1.19 -15.46
C ARG A 197 -14.06 2.33 -14.91
N LYS A 198 -14.20 3.41 -15.68
CA LYS A 198 -15.10 4.56 -15.41
C LYS A 198 -16.59 4.20 -15.35
N THR A 199 -16.95 2.96 -15.65
CA THR A 199 -18.31 2.40 -15.52
C THR A 199 -18.15 1.01 -14.93
N SER A 200 -18.48 0.89 -13.65
CA SER A 200 -18.35 -0.34 -12.87
C SER A 200 -19.38 -1.37 -13.29
N HIS A 201 -18.91 -2.60 -13.53
CA HIS A 201 -19.73 -3.79 -13.42
C HIS A 201 -19.17 -4.61 -12.27
N ILE A 202 -19.98 -4.84 -11.23
CA ILE A 202 -19.62 -5.72 -10.13
C ILE A 202 -19.53 -7.15 -10.70
N VAL A 203 -18.33 -7.69 -10.82
CA VAL A 203 -18.12 -9.10 -11.15
C VAL A 203 -17.85 -9.84 -9.85
N THR A 204 -18.82 -10.64 -9.40
CA THR A 204 -18.70 -11.45 -8.19
C THR A 204 -18.19 -12.85 -8.55
N SER A 205 -16.96 -13.21 -8.16
CA SER A 205 -16.57 -14.60 -7.84
C SER A 205 -15.14 -14.67 -7.28
N LEU A 206 -14.98 -15.28 -6.10
CA LEU A 206 -14.24 -16.52 -5.83
C LEU A 206 -14.76 -17.09 -4.51
#